data_AF-A0A3S5BIL7-F1
#
_entry.id   AF-A0A3S5BIL7-F1
#
_cell.length_a   1.000
_cell.length_b   1.000
_cell.length_c   1.000
_cell.angle_alpha   90.00
_cell.angle_beta   90.00
_cell.angle_gamma   90.00
#
_symmetry.space_group_name_H-M   'P 1'
#
loop_
_entity.id
_entity.type
_entity.pdbx_description
1 polymer ?
#
loop_
_entity_poly.entity_id
_entity_poly.type
_entity_poly.pdbx_seq_one_letter_code
_entity_poly.pdbx_strand_id
1 'polypeptide(L)' 'MQTDPNWSNFLYNPKTGKIVLLDFGASRHYQKSFVDDYIRVIHAASIGDRDGIYKYSHQLGFLTGYETKVN' A
#
# COMPACT_ATOMS: atom_id res chain seq x y z
N MET A 1 -6.48 3.85 -6.41
CA MET A 1 -5.56 2.71 -6.43
C MET A 1 -6.37 1.44 -6.64
N GLN A 2 -5.97 0.58 -7.59
CA GLN A 2 -6.56 -0.74 -7.74
C GLN A 2 -5.96 -1.65 -6.67
N THR A 3 -6.79 -2.09 -5.71
CA THR A 3 -6.32 -2.90 -4.57
C THR A 3 -5.99 -4.33 -5.00
N ASP A 4 -6.69 -4.82 -6.02
CA ASP A 4 -6.61 -6.20 -6.51
C ASP A 4 -6.39 -6.19 -8.03
N PRO A 5 -5.15 -5.97 -8.50
CA PRO A 5 -4.82 -6.08 -9.91
C PRO A 5 -4.82 -7.54 -10.35
N ASN A 6 -5.79 -7.90 -11.20
CA ASN A 6 -5.76 -9.18 -11.92
C ASN A 6 -4.82 -9.07 -13.13
N TRP A 7 -3.79 -9.92 -13.19
CA TRP A 7 -2.80 -9.92 -14.28
C TRP A 7 -3.40 -10.08 -15.67
N SER A 8 -4.53 -10.78 -15.81
CA SER A 8 -5.21 -10.89 -17.11
C SER A 8 -5.73 -9.56 -17.66
N ASN A 9 -5.83 -8.52 -16.80
CA ASN A 9 -6.27 -7.18 -17.18
C ASN A 9 -5.11 -6.29 -17.69
N PHE A 10 -3.89 -6.83 -17.78
CA PHE A 10 -2.70 -6.14 -18.27
C PHE A 10 -2.22 -6.82 -19.56
N LEU A 11 -2.33 -6.13 -20.69
CA LEU A 11 -1.87 -6.65 -21.98
C LEU A 11 -0.59 -5.92 -22.41
N TYR A 12 0.50 -6.67 -22.59
CA TYR A 12 1.73 -6.10 -23.14
C TYR A 12 1.66 -5.97 -24.66
N ASN A 13 1.91 -4.77 -25.18
CA ASN A 13 2.02 -4.51 -26.61
C ASN A 13 3.51 -4.43 -27.02
N PRO A 14 4.06 -5.47 -27.67
CA PRO A 14 5.47 -5.52 -28.03
C PRO A 14 5.87 -4.50 -29.12
N LYS A 15 4.92 -4.05 -29.94
CA LYS A 15 5.20 -3.05 -30.99
C LYS A 15 5.46 -1.66 -30.43
N THR A 16 4.83 -1.33 -29.30
CA THR A 16 4.95 -0.01 -28.67
C THR A 16 5.72 -0.04 -27.35
N GLY A 17 6.01 -1.23 -26.81
CA GLY A 17 6.63 -1.42 -25.51
C GLY A 17 5.74 -0.99 -24.34
N LYS A 18 4.41 -0.91 -24.54
CA LYS A 18 3.47 -0.39 -23.54
C LYS A 18 2.62 -1.50 -22.93
N ILE A 19 2.22 -1.30 -21.68
CA ILE A 19 1.21 -2.12 -21.01
C ILE A 19 -0.14 -1.43 -21.16
N VAL A 20 -1.14 -2.16 -21.65
CA VAL A 20 -2.53 -1.73 -21.79
C VAL A 20 -3.31 -2.21 -20.58
N LEU A 21 -4.03 -1.29 -19.94
CA LEU A 21 -4.88 -1.55 -18.77
C LEU A 21 -6.32 -1.72 -19.22
N LEU A 22 -6.88 -2.91 -19.04
CA LEU A 22 -8.21 -3.26 -19.54
C LEU A 22 -9.33 -3.00 -18.52
N ASP A 23 -9.01 -3.00 -17.23
CA ASP A 23 -10.01 -3.00 -16.16
C ASP A 23 -9.57 -2.10 -15.00
N PHE A 24 -10.55 -1.39 -14.44
CA PHE A 24 -10.40 -0.49 -13.30
C PHE A 24 -11.48 -0.75 -12.21
N GLY A 25 -12.20 -1.88 -12.26
CA GLY A 25 -13.37 -2.17 -11.42
C GLY A 25 -13.09 -2.25 -9.91
N ALA A 26 -11.87 -2.63 -9.51
CA ALA A 26 -11.42 -2.66 -8.12
C ALA A 26 -10.67 -1.38 -7.68
N SER A 27 -10.88 -0.26 -8.37
CA SER A 27 -10.27 1.01 -8.02
C SER A 27 -10.92 1.63 -6.79
N ARG A 28 -10.12 1.97 -5.78
CA ARG A 28 -10.54 2.70 -4.59
C ARG A 28 -9.88 4.07 -4.52
N HIS A 29 -10.63 5.06 -4.06
CA HIS A 29 -10.10 6.36 -3.68
C HIS A 29 -9.64 6.31 -2.22
N TYR A 30 -8.51 6.96 -1.94
CA TYR A 30 -7.96 7.09 -0.60
C TYR A 30 -7.82 8.57 -0.26
N GLN A 31 -8.22 8.94 0.96
CA GLN A 31 -8.02 10.30 1.45
C GLN A 31 -6.53 10.59 1.62
N LYS A 32 -6.14 11.86 1.46
CA LYS A 32 -4.74 12.30 1.58
C LYS A 32 -4.12 11.90 2.93
N SER A 33 -4.86 12.04 4.02
CA SER A 33 -4.42 11.66 5.37
C SER A 33 -3.97 10.19 5.44
N PHE A 34 -4.77 9.28 4.89
CA PHE A 34 -4.44 7.86 4.82
C PHE A 34 -3.15 7.62 4.03
N VAL A 35 -3.01 8.27 2.87
CA VAL A 35 -1.82 8.10 2.02
C VAL A 35 -0.57 8.68 2.69
N ASP A 36 -0.70 9.81 3.37
CA ASP A 36 0.41 10.44 4.11
C ASP A 36 0.92 9.51 5.23
N ASP A 37 0.02 8.94 6.02
CA ASP A 37 0.39 8.01 7.10
C ASP A 37 0.95 6.69 6.55
N TYR A 38 0.41 6.19 5.44
CA TYR A 38 0.94 5.02 4.75
C TYR A 38 2.39 5.22 4.30
N ILE A 39 2.70 6.36 3.67
CA ILE A 39 4.08 6.69 3.25
C ILE A 39 5.01 6.82 4.47
N ARG A 40 4.53 7.36 5.59
CA ARG A 40 5.33 7.46 6.83
C ARG A 40 5.71 6.09 7.38
N VAL A 41 4.82 5.10 7.34
CA VAL A 41 5.17 3.70 7.70
C VAL A 41 6.30 3.17 6.80
N ILE A 42 6.17 3.33 5.47
CA ILE A 42 7.17 2.85 4.51
C ILE A 42 8.52 3.53 4.71
N HIS A 43 8.52 4.85 4.94
CA HIS A 43 9.75 5.60 5.22
C HIS A 43 10.40 5.14 6.53
N ALA A 44 9.63 5.01 7.62
CA ALA A 44 10.15 4.51 8.90
C ALA A 44 10.77 3.12 8.75
N ALA A 45 10.11 2.22 7.98
CA ALA A 45 10.66 0.91 7.65
C ALA A 45 11.97 0.99 6.86
N SER A 46 12.08 1.90 5.88
CA SER A 46 13.30 2.06 5.07
C SER A 46 14.54 2.49 5.86
N ILE A 47 14.35 3.19 6.99
CA ILE A 47 15.45 3.65 7.86
C ILE A 47 15.59 2.83 9.15
N GLY A 48 14.79 1.76 9.33
CA GLY A 48 14.83 0.89 10.50
C GLY A 48 14.21 1.47 11.77
N ASP A 49 13.40 2.53 11.67
CA ASP A 49 12.71 3.16 12.79
C ASP A 49 11.48 2.35 13.24
N ARG A 50 11.69 1.46 14.22
CA ARG A 50 10.63 0.59 14.74
C ARG A 50 9.52 1.34 15.47
N ASP A 51 9.84 2.40 16.18
CA ASP A 51 8.86 3.20 16.91
C ASP A 51 7.96 3.97 15.94
N GLY A 52 8.56 4.54 14.89
CA GLY A 52 7.83 5.14 13.78
C GLY A 52 6.90 4.16 13.08
N ILE A 53 7.39 2.96 12.73
CA ILE A 53 6.57 1.90 12.13
C ILE A 53 5.36 1.58 12.99
N TYR A 54 5.57 1.34 14.29
CA TYR A 54 4.49 1.00 15.22
C TYR A 54 3.46 2.15 15.32
N LYS A 55 3.93 3.38 15.54
CA LYS A 55 3.08 4.56 15.69
C LYS A 55 2.18 4.78 14.48
N TYR A 56 2.74 4.80 13.28
CA TYR A 56 1.96 5.08 12.07
C TYR A 56 1.07 3.89 11.68
N SER A 57 1.50 2.65 11.93
CA SER A 57 0.66 1.45 11.70
C SER A 57 -0.55 1.40 12.63
N HIS A 58 -0.40 1.86 13.88
CA HIS A 58 -1.52 2.01 14.80
C HIS A 58 -2.46 3.14 14.36
N GLN A 59 -1.94 4.28 13.89
CA GLN A 59 -2.76 5.38 13.36
C GLN A 59 -3.58 4.97 12.13
N LEU A 60 -3.01 4.14 11.25
CA LEU A 60 -3.71 3.57 10.10
C LEU A 60 -4.71 2.48 10.47
N GLY A 61 -4.70 2.00 11.71
CA GLY A 61 -5.53 0.88 12.17
C GLY A 61 -5.06 -0.48 11.65
N PHE A 62 -3.84 -0.59 11.12
CA PHE A 62 -3.24 -1.89 10.78
C PHE A 62 -2.84 -2.67 12.03
N LEU A 63 -2.46 -1.95 13.09
CA LEU A 63 -2.25 -2.49 14.42
C LEU A 63 -3.31 -1.93 15.37
N THR A 64 -3.68 -2.78 16.31
CA THR A 64 -4.66 -2.51 17.37
C THR A 64 -4.02 -1.96 18.64
N GLY A 65 -2.72 -2.18 18.82
CA GLY A 65 -2.00 -1.86 20.06
C GLY A 65 -2.06 -2.96 21.13
N TYR A 66 -2.75 -4.07 20.84
CA TYR A 66 -2.89 -5.23 21.72
C TYR A 66 -2.15 -6.46 21.17
N GLU A 67 -1.16 -6.25 20.31
CA GLU A 67 -0.38 -7.33 19.71
C GLU A 67 0.34 -8.14 20.80
N THR A 68 0.38 -9.47 20.61
CA THR A 68 1.06 -10.37 21.54
C THR A 68 2.52 -9.96 21.69
N LYS A 69 2.96 -9.77 22.93
CA LYS A 69 4.37 -9.52 23.22
C LYS A 69 5.19 -10.72 22.78
N VAL A 70 6.24 -10.46 22.01
CA VAL A 70 7.24 -11.47 21.69
C VAL A 70 8.06 -11.67 22.97
N ASN A 71 7.93 -12.85 23.57
CA ASN A 71 8.76 -13.27 24.70
C ASN A 71 10.20 -13.54 24.27
#